data_AF-A0A6A4I6W5-F1
#
_entry.id   AF-A0A6A4I6W5-F1
#
_cell.length_a   1.000
_cell.length_b   1.000
_cell.length_c   1.000
_cell.angle_alpha   90.00
_cell.angle_beta   90.00
_cell.angle_gamma   90.00
#
_symmetry.space_group_name_H-M   'P 1'
#
loop_
_entity.id
_entity.type
_entity.pdbx_description
1 polymer ?
#
loop_
_entity_poly.entity_id
_entity_poly.type
_entity_poly.pdbx_seq_one_letter_code
_entity_poly.pdbx_strand_id
1 'polypeptide(L)'
;MVVEEEEEEEEEVTETVAPQEPKAPKIWPDLATEHRLECQKRVDTIREVFQDDDEEFDPTMVSEYAEEIFEYMSELEERMMPKADYMDSQSELTWDMRVTLVDWLLQVHLRYHMLPETLWIAINIIDRFLSDRTVSVVKLQLVGITAIFIAAKYEEILAPSVDEFVFMTEEGFTKDEILKGERIILQALDFQISHYCSPYNWMRRISKADDYDLQTRTLSKFLIEVTLIDSRFLRAKSSLVAAVGMYSARTMLGGDWNESFVYYSGYTEDELFQGHQFIVEKMAERSFHKLALYKKYANKKFLKASTFAVKWSRAHVAGVGGVENTMLDADLV
;
A
#
# COMPACT_ATOMS: atom_id res chain seq x y z
N MET A 1 74.07 -23.01 -24.71
CA MET A 1 73.25 -22.80 -23.50
C MET A 1 72.01 -22.07 -23.97
N VAL A 2 71.00 -22.84 -24.35
CA VAL A 2 69.70 -22.35 -24.81
C VAL A 2 68.81 -22.35 -23.57
N VAL A 3 68.21 -21.21 -23.26
CA VAL A 3 67.23 -21.06 -22.18
C VAL A 3 65.87 -21.14 -22.89
N GLU A 4 65.13 -22.22 -22.62
CA GLU A 4 63.72 -22.35 -22.99
C GLU A 4 62.91 -21.72 -21.84
N GLU A 5 62.13 -20.68 -22.15
CA GLU A 5 61.07 -20.17 -21.29
C GLU A 5 59.78 -20.92 -21.67
N GLU A 6 59.21 -21.66 -20.73
CA GLU A 6 57.88 -22.28 -20.85
C GLU A 6 56.82 -21.20 -20.56
N GLU A 7 55.96 -20.90 -21.53
CA GLU A 7 54.73 -20.12 -21.34
C GLU A 7 53.63 -21.05 -20.81
N GLU A 8 53.16 -20.83 -19.58
CA GLU A 8 51.95 -21.47 -19.03
C GLU A 8 50.70 -20.72 -19.53
N GLU A 9 49.82 -21.42 -20.27
CA GLU A 9 48.48 -20.94 -20.61
C GLU A 9 47.54 -21.09 -19.39
N GLU A 10 47.05 -19.98 -18.83
CA GLU A 10 45.99 -19.99 -17.82
C GLU A 10 44.61 -20.18 -18.47
N GLU A 11 43.97 -21.34 -18.24
CA GLU A 11 42.57 -21.58 -18.60
C GLU A 11 41.62 -20.80 -17.66
N GLU A 12 40.90 -19.82 -18.21
CA GLU A 12 39.85 -19.05 -17.52
C GLU A 12 38.57 -19.90 -17.35
N VAL A 13 38.36 -20.45 -16.15
CA VAL A 13 37.14 -21.21 -15.81
C VAL A 13 35.98 -20.23 -15.61
N THR A 14 35.10 -20.12 -16.60
CA THR A 14 33.82 -19.41 -16.47
C THR A 14 32.82 -20.30 -15.72
N GLU A 15 32.55 -19.98 -14.45
CA GLU A 15 31.46 -20.58 -13.67
C GLU A 15 30.11 -20.24 -14.32
N THR A 16 29.54 -21.20 -15.05
CA THR A 16 28.16 -21.12 -15.53
C THR A 16 27.21 -21.26 -14.35
N VAL A 17 26.67 -20.13 -13.86
CA VAL A 17 25.59 -20.10 -12.85
C VAL A 17 24.35 -20.75 -13.46
N ALA A 18 23.89 -21.85 -12.85
CA ALA A 18 22.69 -22.54 -13.28
C ALA A 18 21.45 -21.61 -13.24
N PRO A 19 20.51 -21.71 -14.19
CA PRO A 19 19.28 -20.93 -14.15
C PRO A 19 18.48 -21.30 -12.90
N GLN A 20 18.28 -20.36 -11.99
CA GLN A 20 17.39 -20.56 -10.85
C GLN A 20 15.96 -20.70 -11.38
N GLU A 21 15.27 -21.79 -11.00
CA GLU A 21 13.85 -21.95 -11.30
C GLU A 21 13.05 -20.75 -10.77
N PRO A 22 12.06 -20.22 -11.53
CA PRO A 22 11.27 -19.10 -11.07
C PRO A 22 10.50 -19.51 -9.82
N LYS A 23 10.85 -18.92 -8.67
CA LYS A 23 10.09 -19.09 -7.43
C LYS A 23 8.66 -18.63 -7.70
N ALA A 24 7.69 -19.51 -7.47
CA ALA A 24 6.29 -19.14 -7.57
C ALA A 24 6.03 -17.89 -6.72
N PRO A 25 5.27 -16.91 -7.22
CA PRO A 25 4.99 -15.70 -6.47
C PRO A 25 4.28 -16.09 -5.17
N LYS A 26 4.92 -15.85 -4.02
CA LYS A 26 4.24 -16.03 -2.73
C LYS A 26 3.14 -14.98 -2.64
N ILE A 27 1.91 -15.41 -2.89
CA ILE A 27 0.68 -14.64 -2.75
C ILE A 27 0.35 -14.60 -1.26
N TRP A 28 0.11 -13.41 -0.73
CA TRP A 28 -0.28 -13.20 0.66
C TRP A 28 -1.82 -13.17 0.74
N PRO A 29 -2.50 -13.81 1.74
CA PRO A 29 -2.00 -14.55 2.91
C PRO A 29 -1.21 -15.84 2.60
N ASP A 30 -0.08 -16.07 3.29
CA ASP A 30 0.70 -17.32 3.20
C ASP A 30 0.12 -18.38 4.17
N LEU A 31 -1.14 -18.74 3.92
CA LEU A 31 -1.88 -19.73 4.69
C LEU A 31 -1.83 -21.09 3.98
N ALA A 32 -1.80 -22.18 4.77
CA ALA A 32 -1.91 -23.54 4.24
C ALA A 32 -3.20 -23.71 3.42
N THR A 33 -3.15 -24.49 2.35
CA THR A 33 -4.28 -24.65 1.40
C THR A 33 -5.57 -25.11 2.09
N GLU A 34 -5.46 -25.99 3.10
CA GLU A 34 -6.60 -26.48 3.87
C GLU A 34 -7.26 -25.35 4.68
N HIS A 35 -6.45 -24.53 5.36
CA HIS A 35 -6.92 -23.42 6.18
C HIS A 35 -7.53 -22.30 5.32
N ARG A 36 -6.95 -22.00 4.16
CA ARG A 36 -7.56 -21.08 3.17
C ARG A 36 -8.94 -21.55 2.73
N LEU A 37 -9.11 -22.83 2.46
CA LEU A 37 -10.39 -23.38 2.03
C LEU A 37 -11.43 -23.32 3.16
N GLU A 38 -11.00 -23.50 4.40
CA GLU A 38 -11.85 -23.32 5.59
C GLU A 38 -12.29 -21.86 5.75
N CYS A 39 -11.37 -20.91 5.64
CA CYS A 39 -11.68 -19.47 5.66
C CYS A 39 -12.69 -19.12 4.56
N GLN A 40 -12.48 -19.59 3.33
CA GLN A 40 -13.40 -19.35 2.22
C GLN A 40 -14.79 -19.91 2.51
N LYS A 41 -14.90 -21.16 3.00
CA LYS A 41 -16.18 -21.77 3.37
C LYS A 41 -16.92 -20.98 4.45
N ARG A 42 -16.19 -20.42 5.43
CA ARG A 42 -16.78 -19.57 6.47
C ARG A 42 -17.34 -18.28 5.87
N VAL A 43 -16.61 -17.63 4.97
CA VAL A 43 -17.08 -16.44 4.26
C VAL A 43 -18.33 -16.77 3.44
N ASP A 44 -18.32 -17.87 2.69
CA ASP A 44 -19.46 -18.28 1.85
C ASP A 44 -20.70 -18.58 2.70
N THR A 45 -20.52 -19.29 3.83
CA THR A 45 -21.62 -19.59 4.77
C THR A 45 -22.23 -18.30 5.34
N ILE A 46 -21.39 -17.32 5.70
CA ILE A 46 -21.87 -16.03 6.21
C ILE A 46 -22.61 -15.26 5.11
N ARG A 47 -22.09 -15.24 3.87
CA ARG A 47 -22.75 -14.59 2.73
C ARG A 47 -24.12 -15.17 2.39
N GLU A 48 -24.33 -16.47 2.58
CA GLU A 48 -25.62 -17.10 2.35
C GLU A 48 -26.67 -16.76 3.42
N VAL A 49 -26.22 -16.47 4.65
CA VAL A 49 -27.11 -16.30 5.83
C VAL A 49 -27.34 -14.83 6.18
N PHE A 50 -26.35 -13.97 5.93
CA PHE A 50 -26.38 -12.56 6.30
C PHE A 50 -27.37 -11.79 5.41
N GLN A 51 -28.32 -11.09 6.04
CA GLN A 51 -29.28 -10.21 5.36
C GLN A 51 -28.80 -8.76 5.55
N ASP A 52 -28.50 -8.08 4.44
CA ASP A 52 -28.21 -6.64 4.43
C ASP A 52 -29.55 -5.90 4.42
N ASP A 53 -30.02 -5.46 5.59
CA ASP A 53 -31.32 -4.80 5.77
C ASP A 53 -31.36 -3.35 5.21
N ASP A 54 -30.22 -2.79 4.78
CA ASP A 54 -30.06 -1.35 4.50
C ASP A 54 -30.14 -0.95 3.01
N GLU A 55 -30.32 -1.89 2.07
CA GLU A 55 -29.99 -1.63 0.65
C GLU A 55 -31.08 -1.00 -0.22
N GLU A 56 -32.35 -0.95 0.21
CA GLU A 56 -33.43 -0.66 -0.75
C GLU A 56 -33.74 0.84 -0.97
N PHE A 57 -33.21 1.78 -0.18
CA PHE A 57 -33.73 3.16 -0.16
C PHE A 57 -32.72 4.31 -0.36
N ASP A 58 -31.41 4.04 -0.52
CA ASP A 58 -30.43 5.11 -0.82
C ASP A 58 -30.03 5.11 -2.32
N PRO A 59 -30.62 6.00 -3.15
CA PRO A 59 -30.27 6.10 -4.57
C PRO A 59 -28.84 6.61 -4.82
N THR A 60 -28.15 7.13 -3.80
CA THR A 60 -26.74 7.56 -3.92
C THR A 60 -25.76 6.41 -3.72
N MET A 61 -26.20 5.30 -3.13
CA MET A 61 -25.38 4.10 -2.91
C MET A 61 -25.34 3.19 -4.12
N VAL A 62 -26.33 3.31 -5.03
CA VAL A 62 -26.36 2.58 -6.31
C VAL A 62 -26.14 1.07 -6.07
N SER A 63 -26.85 0.53 -5.07
CA SER A 63 -26.70 -0.84 -4.57
C SER A 63 -26.85 -1.90 -5.66
N GLU A 64 -27.71 -1.62 -6.65
CA GLU A 64 -27.95 -2.47 -7.82
C GLU A 64 -26.69 -2.79 -8.66
N TYR A 65 -25.66 -1.94 -8.65
CA TYR A 65 -24.38 -2.20 -9.34
C TYR A 65 -23.25 -2.57 -8.38
N ALA A 66 -23.48 -2.60 -7.06
CA ALA A 66 -22.42 -2.74 -6.08
C ALA A 66 -21.68 -4.08 -6.25
N GLU A 67 -22.40 -5.18 -6.45
CA GLU A 67 -21.79 -6.51 -6.66
C GLU A 67 -20.92 -6.53 -7.92
N GLU A 68 -21.46 -6.11 -9.07
CA GLU A 68 -20.74 -6.07 -10.35
C GLU A 68 -19.50 -5.17 -10.30
N ILE A 69 -19.60 -4.00 -9.63
CA ILE A 69 -18.48 -3.08 -9.45
C ILE A 69 -17.38 -3.75 -8.62
N PHE A 70 -17.71 -4.36 -7.48
CA PHE A 70 -16.70 -4.98 -6.63
C PHE A 70 -16.10 -6.25 -7.24
N GLU A 71 -16.86 -7.00 -8.02
CA GLU A 71 -16.34 -8.13 -8.81
C GLU A 71 -15.31 -7.63 -9.83
N TYR A 72 -15.66 -6.62 -10.64
CA TYR A 72 -14.75 -6.02 -11.61
C TYR A 72 -13.50 -5.41 -10.93
N MET A 73 -13.67 -4.71 -9.81
CA MET A 73 -12.56 -4.17 -9.02
C MET A 73 -11.64 -5.27 -8.49
N SER A 74 -12.19 -6.44 -8.13
CA SER A 74 -11.40 -7.59 -7.66
C SER A 74 -10.53 -8.16 -8.78
N GLU A 75 -11.04 -8.24 -10.02
CA GLU A 75 -10.23 -8.62 -11.19
C GLU A 75 -9.16 -7.58 -11.52
N LEU A 76 -9.45 -6.30 -11.31
CA LEU A 76 -8.51 -5.22 -11.55
C LEU A 76 -7.39 -5.19 -10.53
N GLU A 77 -7.66 -5.33 -9.23
CA GLU A 77 -6.60 -5.30 -8.23
C GLU A 77 -5.56 -6.39 -8.43
N GLU A 78 -5.95 -7.56 -8.95
CA GLU A 78 -5.01 -8.63 -9.31
C GLU A 78 -4.09 -8.24 -10.47
N ARG A 79 -4.66 -7.67 -11.53
CA ARG A 79 -3.92 -7.24 -12.73
C ARG A 79 -2.96 -6.09 -12.45
N MET A 80 -3.25 -5.28 -11.44
CA MET A 80 -2.51 -4.06 -11.12
C MET A 80 -1.49 -4.24 -10.00
N MET A 81 -1.17 -5.48 -9.61
CA MET A 81 -0.14 -5.77 -8.62
C MET A 81 1.27 -5.55 -9.18
N PRO A 82 2.17 -4.88 -8.45
CA PRO A 82 3.60 -4.88 -8.76
C PRO A 82 4.24 -6.24 -8.42
N LYS A 83 5.43 -6.50 -8.97
CA LYS A 83 6.23 -7.67 -8.56
C LYS A 83 6.80 -7.42 -7.16
N ALA A 84 6.36 -8.18 -6.16
CA ALA A 84 6.74 -7.93 -4.77
C ALA A 84 8.26 -8.03 -4.47
N ASP A 85 9.01 -8.68 -5.36
CA ASP A 85 10.45 -8.89 -5.32
C ASP A 85 11.19 -8.09 -6.39
N TYR A 86 10.59 -7.04 -6.96
CA TYR A 86 11.23 -6.25 -8.02
C TYR A 86 12.59 -5.68 -7.61
N MET A 87 12.82 -5.48 -6.31
CA MET A 87 14.09 -4.97 -5.79
C MET A 87 15.26 -5.92 -6.08
N ASP A 88 15.01 -7.22 -6.25
CA ASP A 88 16.03 -8.21 -6.63
C ASP A 88 16.58 -7.93 -8.04
N SER A 89 15.81 -7.24 -8.89
CA SER A 89 16.22 -6.80 -10.23
C SER A 89 16.82 -5.38 -10.28
N GLN A 90 16.85 -4.68 -9.14
CA GLN A 90 17.39 -3.33 -9.04
C GLN A 90 18.84 -3.37 -8.56
N SER A 91 19.78 -2.96 -9.42
CA SER A 91 21.22 -3.04 -9.10
C SER A 91 21.69 -1.99 -8.08
N GLU A 92 21.03 -0.84 -8.01
CA GLU A 92 21.45 0.28 -7.15
C GLU A 92 20.42 0.67 -6.08
N LEU A 93 19.20 0.13 -6.13
CA LEU A 93 18.11 0.54 -5.25
C LEU A 93 17.94 -0.44 -4.08
N THR A 94 17.44 0.09 -2.97
CA THR A 94 17.11 -0.71 -1.78
C THR A 94 15.71 -0.38 -1.28
N TRP A 95 15.14 -1.24 -0.45
CA TRP A 95 13.85 -0.99 0.20
C TRP A 95 13.85 0.28 1.06
N ASP A 96 14.97 0.62 1.71
CA ASP A 96 15.10 1.87 2.48
C ASP A 96 15.06 3.12 1.59
N MET A 97 15.61 3.04 0.37
CA MET A 97 15.49 4.11 -0.61
C MET A 97 14.04 4.30 -1.05
N ARG A 98 13.28 3.22 -1.25
CA ARG A 98 11.84 3.27 -1.53
C ARG A 98 11.08 3.95 -0.37
N VAL A 99 11.36 3.55 0.87
CA VAL A 99 10.76 4.18 2.08
C VAL A 99 11.02 5.68 2.09
N THR A 100 12.26 6.09 1.80
CA THR A 100 12.66 7.50 1.76
C THR A 100 11.92 8.25 0.65
N LEU A 101 11.77 7.64 -0.53
CA LEU A 101 11.01 8.20 -1.64
C LEU A 101 9.53 8.37 -1.26
N VAL A 102 8.88 7.34 -0.73
CA VAL A 102 7.46 7.37 -0.35
C VAL A 102 7.20 8.43 0.73
N ASP A 103 8.08 8.54 1.74
CA ASP A 103 7.96 9.57 2.78
C ASP A 103 8.09 10.99 2.21
N TRP A 104 9.00 11.20 1.25
CA TRP A 104 9.14 12.47 0.55
C TRP A 104 7.92 12.78 -0.32
N LEU A 105 7.43 11.80 -1.10
CA LEU A 105 6.23 11.95 -1.93
C LEU A 105 4.99 12.30 -1.10
N LEU A 106 4.85 11.73 0.10
CA LEU A 106 3.78 12.08 1.03
C LEU A 106 3.89 13.56 1.47
N GLN A 107 5.09 14.10 1.65
CA GLN A 107 5.27 15.53 1.97
C GLN A 107 4.85 16.42 0.79
N VAL A 108 5.21 16.03 -0.44
CA VAL A 108 4.80 16.73 -1.67
C VAL A 108 3.28 16.71 -1.81
N HIS A 109 2.67 15.52 -1.71
CA HIS A 109 1.22 15.30 -1.72
C HIS A 109 0.49 16.22 -0.73
N LEU A 110 0.98 16.28 0.52
CA LEU A 110 0.38 17.10 1.57
C LEU A 110 0.52 18.59 1.33
N ARG A 111 1.68 19.04 0.83
CA ARG A 111 1.96 20.45 0.56
C ARG A 111 1.03 21.03 -0.51
N TYR A 112 0.59 20.20 -1.44
CA TYR A 112 -0.29 20.60 -2.55
C TYR A 112 -1.75 20.18 -2.36
N HIS A 113 -2.08 19.65 -1.19
CA HIS A 113 -3.46 19.30 -0.81
C HIS A 113 -4.15 18.36 -1.82
N MET A 114 -3.38 17.46 -2.43
CA MET A 114 -3.90 16.47 -3.37
C MET A 114 -4.81 15.45 -2.66
N LEU A 115 -5.68 14.81 -3.42
CA LEU A 115 -6.53 13.72 -2.95
C LEU A 115 -5.68 12.52 -2.50
N PRO A 116 -6.06 11.80 -1.44
CA PRO A 116 -5.36 10.57 -1.04
C PRO A 116 -5.23 9.55 -2.18
N GLU A 117 -6.25 9.44 -3.02
CA GLU A 117 -6.31 8.58 -4.21
C GLU A 117 -5.13 8.85 -5.16
N THR A 118 -4.76 10.12 -5.37
CA THR A 118 -3.60 10.54 -6.16
C THR A 118 -2.29 9.93 -5.64
N LEU A 119 -2.10 9.87 -4.31
CA LEU A 119 -0.91 9.26 -3.71
C LEU A 119 -0.86 7.75 -3.94
N TRP A 120 -2.00 7.07 -3.76
CA TRP A 120 -2.10 5.62 -3.97
C TRP A 120 -1.81 5.23 -5.42
N ILE A 121 -2.38 5.95 -6.37
CA ILE A 121 -2.11 5.75 -7.80
C ILE A 121 -0.63 6.00 -8.11
N ALA A 122 -0.05 7.09 -7.60
CA ALA A 122 1.36 7.40 -7.82
C ALA A 122 2.30 6.29 -7.30
N ILE A 123 2.05 5.76 -6.10
CA ILE A 123 2.87 4.69 -5.53
C ILE A 123 2.72 3.38 -6.33
N ASN A 124 1.50 3.04 -6.76
CA ASN A 124 1.28 1.89 -7.65
C ASN A 124 2.04 2.04 -8.98
N ILE A 125 2.03 3.23 -9.58
CA ILE A 125 2.80 3.54 -10.79
C ILE A 125 4.29 3.30 -10.54
N ILE A 126 4.84 3.81 -9.44
CA ILE A 126 6.25 3.66 -9.09
C ILE A 126 6.62 2.18 -8.96
N ASP A 127 5.86 1.43 -8.16
CA ASP A 127 6.17 0.02 -7.89
C ASP A 127 6.06 -0.85 -9.14
N ARG A 128 5.06 -0.61 -10.01
CA ARG A 128 4.93 -1.33 -11.28
C ARG A 128 6.01 -0.92 -12.28
N PHE A 129 6.38 0.35 -12.33
CA PHE A 129 7.46 0.82 -13.19
C PHE A 129 8.81 0.21 -12.78
N LEU A 130 9.11 0.17 -11.49
CA LEU A 130 10.31 -0.47 -10.94
C LEU A 130 10.28 -2.00 -11.06
N SER A 131 9.10 -2.59 -11.27
CA SER A 131 8.97 -4.03 -11.59
C SER A 131 9.48 -4.41 -12.97
N ASP A 132 9.53 -3.45 -13.91
CA ASP A 132 9.86 -3.70 -15.31
C ASP A 132 11.05 -2.90 -15.82
N ARG A 133 11.53 -1.92 -15.06
CA ARG A 133 12.66 -1.05 -15.42
C ARG A 133 13.64 -0.93 -14.26
N THR A 134 14.90 -1.22 -14.54
CA THR A 134 16.00 -0.89 -13.63
C THR A 134 16.26 0.61 -13.68
N VAL A 135 16.34 1.24 -12.51
CA VAL A 135 16.49 2.70 -12.37
C VAL A 135 17.70 2.99 -11.50
N SER A 136 18.51 3.97 -11.88
CA SER A 136 19.63 4.44 -11.06
C SER A 136 19.15 5.30 -9.90
N VAL A 137 19.92 5.35 -8.81
CA VAL A 137 19.56 6.13 -7.60
C VAL A 137 19.27 7.59 -7.93
N VAL A 138 20.06 8.17 -8.85
CA VAL A 138 19.97 9.58 -9.27
C VAL A 138 18.63 9.89 -9.96
N LYS A 139 17.99 8.89 -10.59
CA LYS A 139 16.71 9.07 -11.30
C LYS A 139 15.50 8.64 -10.47
N LEU A 140 15.68 8.07 -9.28
CA LEU A 140 14.57 7.57 -8.45
C LEU A 140 13.57 8.68 -8.07
N GLN A 141 14.05 9.84 -7.63
CA GLN A 141 13.16 10.98 -7.31
C GLN A 141 12.45 11.53 -8.55
N LEU A 142 13.10 11.52 -9.72
CA LEU A 142 12.45 11.90 -10.98
C LEU A 142 11.30 10.96 -11.32
N VAL A 143 11.48 9.64 -11.12
CA VAL A 143 10.38 8.67 -11.27
C VAL A 143 9.24 8.98 -10.32
N GLY A 144 9.55 9.26 -9.05
CA GLY A 144 8.53 9.59 -8.04
C GLY A 144 7.70 10.83 -8.37
N ILE A 145 8.35 11.95 -8.70
CA ILE A 145 7.64 13.19 -9.03
C ILE A 145 6.81 13.04 -10.31
N THR A 146 7.36 12.33 -11.30
CA THR A 146 6.65 12.07 -12.56
C THR A 146 5.44 11.16 -12.34
N ALA A 147 5.52 10.19 -11.43
CA ALA A 147 4.39 9.34 -11.08
C ALA A 147 3.26 10.14 -10.39
N ILE A 148 3.59 11.06 -9.48
CA ILE A 148 2.58 12.00 -8.93
C ILE A 148 2.00 12.88 -10.04
N PHE A 149 2.81 13.39 -10.96
CA PHE A 149 2.32 14.20 -12.07
C PHE A 149 1.30 13.44 -12.94
N ILE A 150 1.59 12.17 -13.27
CA ILE A 150 0.65 11.31 -14.01
C ILE A 150 -0.62 11.06 -13.20
N ALA A 151 -0.48 10.69 -11.92
CA ALA A 151 -1.62 10.42 -11.03
C ALA A 151 -2.51 11.65 -10.85
N ALA A 152 -1.90 12.84 -10.68
CA ALA A 152 -2.64 14.08 -10.50
C ALA A 152 -3.46 14.44 -11.74
N LYS A 153 -2.92 14.23 -12.95
CA LYS A 153 -3.69 14.41 -14.20
C LYS A 153 -4.86 13.44 -14.35
N TYR A 154 -4.80 12.29 -13.68
CA TYR A 154 -5.86 11.30 -13.74
C TYR A 154 -6.95 11.56 -12.70
N GLU A 155 -6.57 11.91 -11.47
CA GLU A 155 -7.48 11.93 -10.32
C GLU A 155 -7.93 13.34 -9.92
N GLU A 156 -7.10 14.36 -10.10
CA GLU A 156 -7.42 15.72 -9.64
C GLU A 156 -8.34 16.43 -10.65
N ILE A 157 -9.33 17.15 -10.13
CA ILE A 157 -10.19 18.03 -10.95
C ILE A 157 -9.35 19.11 -11.64
N LEU A 158 -8.38 19.67 -10.91
CA LEU A 158 -7.44 20.67 -11.39
C LEU A 158 -6.01 20.20 -11.09
N ALA A 159 -5.48 19.38 -11.99
CA ALA A 159 -4.12 18.91 -11.89
C ALA A 159 -3.11 20.07 -12.00
N PRO A 160 -2.08 20.13 -11.13
CA PRO A 160 -1.03 21.13 -11.25
C PRO A 160 -0.29 21.04 -12.59
N SER A 161 0.13 22.18 -13.12
CA SER A 161 0.92 22.25 -14.34
C SER A 161 2.32 21.66 -14.14
N VAL A 162 2.97 21.24 -15.22
CA VAL A 162 4.37 20.76 -15.14
C VAL A 162 5.31 21.82 -14.58
N ASP A 163 5.04 23.11 -14.81
CA ASP A 163 5.86 24.21 -14.27
C ASP A 163 5.71 24.32 -12.74
N GLU A 164 4.52 24.01 -12.19
CA GLU A 164 4.32 23.88 -10.75
C GLU A 164 5.07 22.68 -10.18
N PHE A 165 5.14 21.54 -10.90
CA PHE A 165 5.95 20.39 -10.49
C PHE A 165 7.46 20.66 -10.54
N VAL A 166 7.94 21.46 -11.49
CA VAL A 166 9.34 21.92 -11.49
C VAL A 166 9.60 22.77 -10.23
N PHE A 167 8.70 23.71 -9.92
CA PHE A 167 8.77 24.53 -8.71
C PHE A 167 8.68 23.72 -7.42
N MET A 168 7.83 22.68 -7.36
CA MET A 168 7.69 21.75 -6.23
C MET A 168 9.02 21.12 -5.82
N THR A 169 9.84 20.83 -6.81
CA THR A 169 11.13 20.16 -6.64
C THR A 169 12.29 21.13 -6.46
N GLU A 170 12.00 22.42 -6.21
CA GLU A 170 13.00 23.48 -6.07
C GLU A 170 13.94 23.56 -7.28
N GLU A 171 13.37 23.40 -8.49
CA GLU A 171 14.11 23.34 -9.76
C GLU A 171 15.11 22.17 -9.86
N GLY A 172 14.95 21.14 -9.03
CA GLY A 172 15.78 19.92 -9.07
C GLY A 172 15.64 19.11 -10.36
N PHE A 173 14.54 19.30 -11.11
CA PHE A 173 14.31 18.69 -12.41
C PHE A 173 13.82 19.70 -13.43
N THR A 174 14.22 19.53 -14.68
CA THR A 174 13.72 20.35 -15.78
C THR A 174 12.35 19.85 -16.27
N LYS A 175 11.57 20.76 -16.87
CA LYS A 175 10.30 20.44 -17.53
C LYS A 175 10.45 19.29 -18.55
N ASP A 176 11.53 19.31 -19.33
CA ASP A 176 11.79 18.29 -20.35
C ASP A 176 12.08 16.92 -19.72
N GLU A 177 12.76 16.87 -18.57
CA GLU A 177 12.99 15.62 -17.84
C GLU A 177 11.68 15.00 -17.34
N ILE A 178 10.79 15.80 -16.75
CA ILE A 178 9.49 15.32 -16.28
C ILE A 178 8.64 14.83 -17.46
N LEU A 179 8.54 15.61 -18.55
CA LEU A 179 7.77 15.23 -19.74
C LEU A 179 8.36 14.01 -20.48
N LYS A 180 9.67 13.82 -20.42
CA LYS A 180 10.33 12.63 -20.98
C LYS A 180 10.08 11.41 -20.08
N GLY A 181 10.23 11.57 -18.77
CA GLY A 181 9.92 10.53 -17.78
C GLY A 181 8.48 10.06 -17.92
N GLU A 182 7.55 10.99 -18.11
CA GLU A 182 6.13 10.69 -18.26
C GLU A 182 5.88 9.72 -19.43
N ARG A 183 6.46 10.02 -20.60
CA ARG A 183 6.30 9.16 -21.78
C ARG A 183 6.88 7.77 -21.53
N ILE A 184 8.04 7.68 -20.88
CA ILE A 184 8.70 6.41 -20.57
C ILE A 184 7.84 5.58 -19.61
N ILE A 185 7.31 6.19 -18.54
CA ILE A 185 6.46 5.51 -17.56
C ILE A 185 5.17 5.03 -18.21
N LEU A 186 4.47 5.91 -18.94
CA LEU A 186 3.21 5.56 -19.60
C LEU A 186 3.39 4.43 -20.64
N GLN A 187 4.48 4.45 -21.40
CA GLN A 187 4.81 3.38 -22.35
C GLN A 187 5.19 2.08 -21.65
N ALA A 188 5.93 2.13 -20.54
CA ALA A 188 6.30 0.94 -19.79
C ALA A 188 5.09 0.26 -19.13
N LEU A 189 4.05 1.03 -18.78
CA LEU A 189 2.84 0.52 -18.14
C LEU A 189 1.68 0.30 -19.11
N ASP A 190 1.92 0.35 -20.43
CA ASP A 190 0.89 0.24 -21.48
C ASP A 190 -0.34 1.12 -21.23
N PHE A 191 -0.09 2.34 -20.71
CA PHE A 191 -1.10 3.33 -20.32
C PHE A 191 -2.15 2.80 -19.31
N GLN A 192 -1.88 1.68 -18.64
CA GLN A 192 -2.75 1.11 -17.61
C GLN A 192 -2.57 1.89 -16.30
N ILE A 193 -3.20 3.07 -16.19
CA ILE A 193 -3.17 3.91 -14.98
C ILE A 193 -4.51 3.80 -14.23
N SER A 194 -5.61 3.96 -14.95
CA SER A 194 -7.00 3.98 -14.46
C SER A 194 -7.48 2.73 -13.74
N HIS A 195 -6.83 1.61 -14.02
CA HIS A 195 -7.25 0.29 -13.58
C HIS A 195 -6.87 0.01 -12.12
N TYR A 196 -6.00 0.82 -11.51
CA TYR A 196 -5.63 0.60 -10.11
C TYR A 196 -6.74 1.10 -9.18
N CYS A 197 -7.26 0.18 -8.37
CA CYS A 197 -8.26 0.48 -7.37
C CYS A 197 -7.59 0.65 -5.99
N SER A 198 -7.78 1.82 -5.37
CA SER A 198 -7.21 2.10 -4.04
C SER A 198 -7.96 1.35 -2.92
N PRO A 199 -7.29 1.05 -1.78
CA PRO A 199 -7.93 0.38 -0.64
C PRO A 199 -9.13 1.14 -0.03
N TYR A 200 -9.28 2.45 -0.29
CA TYR A 200 -10.37 3.24 0.28
C TYR A 200 -11.77 2.77 -0.15
N ASN A 201 -11.90 2.23 -1.37
CA ASN A 201 -13.19 1.74 -1.86
C ASN A 201 -13.66 0.50 -1.09
N TRP A 202 -12.77 -0.47 -0.87
CA TRP A 202 -13.06 -1.63 -0.01
C TRP A 202 -13.26 -1.21 1.44
N MET A 203 -12.45 -0.28 1.96
CA MET A 203 -12.65 0.24 3.31
C MET A 203 -14.04 0.86 3.47
N ARG A 204 -14.54 1.59 2.47
CA ARG A 204 -15.89 2.15 2.47
C ARG A 204 -16.95 1.05 2.56
N ARG A 205 -16.80 -0.05 1.81
CA ARG A 205 -17.68 -1.23 1.90
C ARG A 205 -17.62 -1.86 3.29
N ILE A 206 -16.42 -2.09 3.83
CA ILE A 206 -16.22 -2.71 5.15
C ILE A 206 -16.79 -1.82 6.27
N SER A 207 -16.77 -0.49 6.11
CA SER A 207 -17.34 0.45 7.07
C SER A 207 -18.86 0.33 7.24
N LYS A 208 -19.57 -0.38 6.35
CA LYS A 208 -20.98 -0.72 6.59
C LYS A 208 -21.14 -1.63 7.82
N ALA A 209 -20.12 -2.42 8.17
CA ALA A 209 -20.21 -3.40 9.24
C ALA A 209 -20.36 -2.79 10.65
N ASP A 210 -19.99 -1.52 10.82
CA ASP A 210 -20.04 -0.77 12.08
C ASP A 210 -20.70 0.60 11.93
N ASP A 211 -21.65 0.73 11.00
CA ASP A 211 -22.41 1.97 10.75
C ASP A 211 -21.51 3.19 10.50
N TYR A 212 -20.38 2.96 9.83
CA TYR A 212 -19.39 3.96 9.48
C TYR A 212 -18.74 4.67 10.67
N ASP A 213 -18.42 3.93 11.74
CA ASP A 213 -17.79 4.47 12.94
C ASP A 213 -16.59 5.38 12.63
N LEU A 214 -16.65 6.61 13.14
CA LEU A 214 -15.70 7.66 12.78
C LEU A 214 -14.28 7.34 13.29
N GLN A 215 -14.16 6.78 14.50
CA GLN A 215 -12.86 6.47 15.10
C GLN A 215 -12.19 5.33 14.32
N THR A 216 -12.92 4.24 14.08
CA THR A 216 -12.45 3.08 13.33
C THR A 216 -12.02 3.48 11.93
N ARG A 217 -12.82 4.28 11.21
CA ARG A 217 -12.46 4.76 9.86
C ARG A 217 -11.25 5.67 9.87
N THR A 218 -11.17 6.62 10.81
CA THR A 218 -10.04 7.57 10.87
C THR A 218 -8.73 6.85 11.18
N LEU A 219 -8.77 5.90 12.11
CA LEU A 219 -7.63 5.07 12.46
C LEU A 219 -7.26 4.12 11.31
N SER A 220 -8.24 3.47 10.69
CA SER A 220 -8.02 2.57 9.55
C SER A 220 -7.37 3.29 8.37
N LYS A 221 -7.79 4.53 8.05
CA LYS A 221 -7.13 5.36 7.01
C LYS A 221 -5.64 5.58 7.28
N PHE A 222 -5.27 5.81 8.54
CA PHE A 222 -3.86 5.90 8.91
C PHE A 222 -3.15 4.56 8.73
N LEU A 223 -3.74 3.46 9.22
CA LEU A 223 -3.14 2.13 9.21
C LEU A 223 -2.92 1.60 7.80
N ILE A 224 -3.86 1.83 6.86
CA ILE A 224 -3.62 1.48 5.46
C ILE A 224 -2.52 2.33 4.82
N GLU A 225 -2.34 3.60 5.21
CA GLU A 225 -1.22 4.39 4.69
C GLU A 225 0.14 3.93 5.27
N VAL A 226 0.17 3.24 6.42
CA VAL A 226 1.39 2.59 6.91
C VAL A 226 1.86 1.51 5.93
N THR A 227 0.93 0.83 5.25
CA THR A 227 1.26 -0.23 4.29
C THR A 227 1.96 0.29 3.03
N LEU A 228 1.82 1.60 2.72
CA LEU A 228 2.58 2.23 1.64
C LEU A 228 4.09 2.22 1.93
N ILE A 229 4.46 2.28 3.21
CA ILE A 229 5.84 2.37 3.68
C ILE A 229 6.46 0.98 3.80
N ASP A 230 5.68 -0.01 4.23
CA ASP A 230 6.15 -1.37 4.47
C ASP A 230 6.08 -2.23 3.19
N SER A 231 7.24 -2.60 2.64
CA SER A 231 7.33 -3.38 1.39
C SER A 231 6.71 -4.77 1.49
N ARG A 232 6.49 -5.32 2.69
CA ARG A 232 5.79 -6.61 2.88
C ARG A 232 4.37 -6.57 2.28
N PHE A 233 3.75 -5.40 2.28
CA PHE A 233 2.40 -5.20 1.73
C PHE A 233 2.34 -5.10 0.21
N LEU A 234 3.47 -5.11 -0.51
CA LEU A 234 3.46 -5.25 -1.98
C LEU A 234 2.88 -6.58 -2.46
N ARG A 235 2.75 -7.57 -1.56
CA ARG A 235 2.11 -8.86 -1.81
C ARG A 235 0.61 -8.88 -1.51
N ALA A 236 0.08 -7.83 -0.87
CA ALA A 236 -1.33 -7.72 -0.55
C ALA A 236 -2.07 -6.94 -1.62
N LYS A 237 -3.21 -7.48 -2.05
CA LYS A 237 -4.16 -6.74 -2.89
C LYS A 237 -4.82 -5.62 -2.08
N SER A 238 -5.40 -4.64 -2.77
CA SER A 238 -6.02 -3.48 -2.14
C SER A 238 -7.17 -3.84 -1.19
N SER A 239 -7.95 -4.87 -1.53
CA SER A 239 -9.00 -5.44 -0.68
C SER A 239 -8.47 -5.97 0.65
N LEU A 240 -7.37 -6.73 0.62
CA LEU A 240 -6.71 -7.25 1.80
C LEU A 240 -6.09 -6.12 2.64
N VAL A 241 -5.45 -5.13 2.00
CA VAL A 241 -4.92 -3.93 2.69
C VAL A 241 -6.03 -3.22 3.46
N ALA A 242 -7.19 -3.02 2.83
CA ALA A 242 -8.34 -2.40 3.46
C ALA A 242 -8.85 -3.20 4.67
N ALA A 243 -8.99 -4.53 4.52
CA ALA A 243 -9.44 -5.41 5.58
C ALA A 243 -8.46 -5.45 6.76
N VAL A 244 -7.14 -5.55 6.50
CA VAL A 244 -6.10 -5.51 7.54
C VAL A 244 -6.12 -4.16 8.28
N GLY A 245 -6.33 -3.05 7.57
CA GLY A 245 -6.45 -1.73 8.17
C GLY A 245 -7.65 -1.61 9.11
N MET A 246 -8.82 -2.09 8.67
CA MET A 246 -10.05 -2.10 9.47
C MET A 246 -9.94 -3.03 10.68
N TYR A 247 -9.44 -4.25 10.48
CA TYR A 247 -9.22 -5.22 11.55
C TYR A 247 -8.24 -4.69 12.61
N SER A 248 -7.15 -4.06 12.16
CA SER A 248 -6.18 -3.44 13.06
C SER A 248 -6.78 -2.26 13.83
N ALA A 249 -7.61 -1.43 13.20
CA ALA A 249 -8.30 -0.33 13.87
C ALA A 249 -9.26 -0.85 14.95
N ARG A 250 -10.10 -1.84 14.60
CA ARG A 250 -11.02 -2.52 15.53
C ARG A 250 -10.28 -3.10 16.72
N THR A 251 -9.23 -3.87 16.47
CA THR A 251 -8.40 -4.49 17.52
C THR A 251 -7.82 -3.44 18.49
N MET A 252 -7.30 -2.32 17.97
CA MET A 252 -6.74 -1.26 18.80
C MET A 252 -7.79 -0.52 19.63
N LEU A 253 -9.02 -0.39 19.11
CA LEU A 253 -10.16 0.25 19.78
C LEU A 253 -10.92 -0.71 20.71
N GLY A 254 -10.49 -1.97 20.83
CA GLY A 254 -11.12 -2.99 21.68
C GLY A 254 -12.38 -3.63 21.06
N GLY A 255 -12.50 -3.52 19.74
CA GLY A 255 -13.57 -4.13 18.96
C GLY A 255 -13.24 -5.54 18.46
N ASP A 256 -14.29 -6.30 18.16
CA ASP A 256 -14.26 -7.62 17.52
C ASP A 256 -14.32 -7.55 15.98
N TRP A 257 -13.97 -8.68 15.34
CA TRP A 257 -14.16 -8.95 13.91
C TRP A 257 -15.30 -9.95 13.71
N ASN A 258 -16.53 -9.44 13.81
CA ASN A 258 -17.76 -10.24 13.78
C ASN A 258 -18.18 -10.66 12.34
N GLU A 259 -19.30 -11.39 12.23
CA GLU A 259 -19.83 -11.89 10.95
C GLU A 259 -20.11 -10.78 9.93
N SER A 260 -20.54 -9.59 10.37
CA SER A 260 -20.77 -8.44 9.50
C SER A 260 -19.47 -7.97 8.83
N PHE A 261 -18.37 -7.90 9.60
CA PHE A 261 -17.06 -7.57 9.03
C PHE A 261 -16.57 -8.64 8.06
N VAL A 262 -16.80 -9.92 8.35
CA VAL A 262 -16.46 -11.03 7.43
C VAL A 262 -17.27 -10.94 6.15
N TYR A 263 -18.57 -10.64 6.24
CA TYR A 263 -19.46 -10.45 5.09
C TYR A 263 -18.97 -9.36 4.14
N TYR A 264 -18.76 -8.14 4.66
CA TYR A 264 -18.40 -6.98 3.85
C TYR A 264 -16.95 -6.99 3.36
N SER A 265 -16.02 -7.57 4.13
CA SER A 265 -14.62 -7.66 3.74
C SER A 265 -14.32 -8.85 2.84
N GLY A 266 -15.03 -9.97 3.03
CA GLY A 266 -14.68 -11.25 2.44
C GLY A 266 -13.47 -11.93 3.09
N TYR A 267 -13.01 -11.47 4.27
CA TYR A 267 -11.84 -12.01 4.96
C TYR A 267 -12.15 -12.39 6.41
N THR A 268 -11.58 -13.52 6.83
CA THR A 268 -11.64 -13.99 8.21
C THR A 268 -10.51 -13.38 9.06
N GLU A 269 -10.68 -13.37 10.38
CA GLU A 269 -9.65 -12.87 11.31
C GLU A 269 -8.28 -13.54 11.10
N ASP A 270 -8.27 -14.85 10.85
CA ASP A 270 -7.05 -15.64 10.65
C ASP A 270 -6.20 -15.13 9.47
N GLU A 271 -6.85 -14.65 8.41
CA GLU A 271 -6.19 -14.09 7.22
C GLU A 271 -5.60 -12.71 7.46
N LEU A 272 -6.18 -11.96 8.39
CA LEU A 272 -5.83 -10.56 8.68
C LEU A 272 -4.78 -10.43 9.78
N PHE A 273 -4.69 -11.42 10.66
CA PHE A 273 -3.84 -11.40 11.84
C PHE A 273 -2.37 -11.16 11.50
N GLN A 274 -1.82 -11.82 10.47
CA GLN A 274 -0.43 -11.61 10.06
C GLN A 274 -0.18 -10.16 9.59
N GLY A 275 -1.14 -9.57 8.86
CA GLY A 275 -1.03 -8.19 8.40
C GLY A 275 -1.10 -7.20 9.55
N HIS A 276 -1.95 -7.47 10.53
CA HIS A 276 -2.00 -6.71 11.78
C HIS A 276 -0.64 -6.70 12.48
N GLN A 277 0.00 -7.87 12.64
CA GLN A 277 1.32 -7.97 13.26
C GLN A 277 2.37 -7.13 12.52
N PHE A 278 2.40 -7.18 11.18
CA PHE A 278 3.35 -6.39 10.40
C PHE A 278 3.16 -4.88 10.60
N ILE A 279 1.92 -4.39 10.63
CA ILE A 279 1.63 -2.98 10.92
C ILE A 279 2.10 -2.59 12.32
N VAL A 280 1.82 -3.42 13.32
CA VAL A 280 2.22 -3.19 14.72
C VAL A 280 3.73 -3.13 14.86
N GLU A 281 4.45 -4.08 14.26
CA GLU A 281 5.92 -4.08 14.21
C GLU A 281 6.46 -2.82 13.56
N LYS A 282 5.90 -2.42 12.41
CA LYS A 282 6.35 -1.25 11.66
C LYS A 282 6.19 0.04 12.47
N MET A 283 5.07 0.20 13.15
CA MET A 283 4.80 1.38 13.99
C MET A 283 5.61 1.38 15.29
N ALA A 284 6.00 0.21 15.79
CA ALA A 284 6.84 0.10 16.99
C ALA A 284 8.28 0.57 16.75
N GLU A 285 8.74 0.65 15.49
CA GLU A 285 10.07 1.14 15.13
C GLU A 285 10.39 2.50 15.77
N ARG A 286 11.63 2.66 16.24
CA ARG A 286 12.05 3.90 16.92
C ARG A 286 11.99 5.11 15.99
N SER A 287 12.30 4.95 14.71
CA SER A 287 12.33 6.02 13.71
C SER A 287 10.96 6.40 13.16
N PHE A 288 9.91 5.59 13.39
CA PHE A 288 8.59 5.79 12.76
C PHE A 288 8.00 7.18 13.00
N HIS A 289 8.16 7.73 14.21
CA HIS A 289 7.68 9.07 14.58
C HIS A 289 8.31 10.23 13.77
N LYS A 290 9.41 9.98 13.05
CA LYS A 290 10.07 10.99 12.22
C LYS A 290 9.41 11.15 10.85
N LEU A 291 8.70 10.12 10.39
CA LEU A 291 8.04 10.06 9.09
C LEU A 291 6.95 11.14 8.96
N ALA A 292 6.77 11.65 7.74
CA ALA A 292 5.72 12.57 7.37
C ALA A 292 4.33 11.98 7.65
N LEU A 293 4.16 10.66 7.48
CA LEU A 293 2.91 9.96 7.77
C LEU A 293 2.50 10.09 9.23
N TYR A 294 3.44 9.88 10.15
CA TYR A 294 3.19 10.07 11.56
C TYR A 294 2.74 11.51 11.86
N LYS A 295 3.44 12.50 11.29
CA LYS A 295 3.14 13.93 11.50
C LYS A 295 1.76 14.31 10.93
N LYS A 296 1.40 13.80 9.76
CA LYS A 296 0.08 13.98 9.12
C LYS A 296 -1.03 13.60 10.08
N TYR A 297 -1.00 12.36 10.57
CA TYR A 297 -2.04 11.79 11.43
C TYR A 297 -1.90 12.11 12.92
N ALA A 298 -0.87 12.85 13.32
CA ALA A 298 -0.73 13.38 14.68
C ALA A 298 -1.59 14.65 14.89
N ASN A 299 -2.11 15.22 13.80
CA ASN A 299 -2.98 16.39 13.84
C ASN A 299 -4.35 16.02 14.46
N LYS A 300 -4.95 16.98 15.19
CA LYS A 300 -6.31 16.85 15.75
C LYS A 300 -7.37 16.55 14.69
N LYS A 301 -7.21 17.03 13.45
CA LYS A 301 -8.10 16.71 12.31
C LYS A 301 -8.25 15.20 12.08
N PHE A 302 -7.23 14.42 12.45
CA PHE A 302 -7.22 12.97 12.32
C PHE A 302 -7.29 12.27 13.68
N LEU A 303 -7.92 12.91 14.68
CA LEU A 303 -8.07 12.37 16.03
C LEU A 303 -6.75 11.93 16.69
N LYS A 304 -5.63 12.53 16.23
CA LYS A 304 -4.27 12.14 16.59
C LYS A 304 -3.99 10.63 16.43
N ALA A 305 -4.58 10.01 15.39
CA ALA A 305 -4.52 8.57 15.14
C ALA A 305 -3.11 7.97 15.22
N SER A 306 -2.11 8.63 14.64
CA SER A 306 -0.74 8.11 14.66
C SER A 306 -0.15 8.07 16.06
N THR A 307 -0.44 9.08 16.90
CA THR A 307 0.06 9.09 18.29
C THR A 307 -0.55 7.97 19.12
N PHE A 308 -1.86 7.72 18.94
CA PHE A 308 -2.57 6.63 19.59
C PHE A 308 -2.01 5.27 19.15
N ALA A 309 -2.00 5.00 17.84
CA ALA A 309 -1.61 3.72 17.27
C ALA A 309 -0.14 3.36 17.57
N VAL A 310 0.78 4.33 17.52
CA VAL A 310 2.20 4.11 17.86
C VAL A 310 2.38 3.83 19.35
N LYS A 311 1.66 4.55 20.22
CA LYS A 311 1.68 4.28 21.68
C LYS A 311 1.16 2.88 21.96
N TRP A 312 0.03 2.52 21.34
CA TRP A 312 -0.57 1.19 21.44
C TRP A 312 0.40 0.10 20.99
N SER A 313 0.99 0.24 19.80
CA SER A 313 1.89 -0.75 19.21
C SER A 313 3.14 -0.98 20.06
N ARG A 314 3.74 0.09 20.60
CA ARG A 314 4.92 -0.03 21.47
C ARG A 314 4.61 -0.73 22.79
N ALA A 315 3.44 -0.47 23.38
CA ALA A 315 3.01 -1.16 24.60
C ALA A 315 2.71 -2.64 24.33
N HIS A 316 2.06 -2.93 23.20
CA HIS A 316 1.76 -4.29 22.75
C HIS A 316 3.05 -5.12 22.55
N VAL A 317 4.03 -4.57 21.84
CA VAL A 317 5.34 -5.22 21.63
C VAL A 317 6.14 -5.36 22.93
N ALA A 318 6.01 -4.42 23.87
CA ALA A 318 6.67 -4.49 25.17
C ALA A 318 5.97 -5.44 26.17
N GLY A 319 4.83 -6.04 25.83
CA GLY A 319 4.04 -6.89 26.73
C GLY A 319 3.41 -6.14 27.90
N VAL A 320 3.29 -4.81 27.81
CA VAL A 320 2.70 -3.97 28.85
C VAL A 320 1.19 -3.90 28.61
N GLY A 321 0.43 -4.81 29.23
CA GLY A 321 -1.03 -4.79 29.19
C GLY A 321 -1.58 -3.57 29.91
N GLY A 322 -2.34 -2.72 29.21
CA GLY A 322 -3.02 -1.56 29.79
C GLY A 322 -2.84 -0.26 29.02
N VAL A 323 -3.09 -0.26 27.72
CA VAL A 323 -3.26 1.00 26.97
C VAL A 323 -4.73 1.38 27.08
N GLU A 324 -5.04 2.62 27.43
CA GLU A 324 -6.39 3.16 27.25
C GLU A 324 -6.78 2.98 25.77
N ASN A 325 -7.81 2.18 25.51
CA ASN A 325 -8.30 1.89 24.16
C ASN A 325 -9.07 3.07 23.54
N THR A 326 -9.15 4.20 24.25
CA THR A 326 -9.88 5.37 23.80
C THR A 326 -8.95 6.31 23.06
N MET A 327 -9.20 6.43 21.75
CA MET A 327 -8.67 7.52 20.95
C MET A 327 -9.25 8.83 21.51
N LEU A 328 -8.40 9.83 21.81
CA LEU A 328 -8.79 11.06 22.50
C LEU A 328 -10.10 11.67 21.94
N ASP A 329 -11.01 12.04 22.86
CA ASP A 329 -12.39 12.46 22.58
C ASP A 329 -12.53 13.43 21.40
N ALA A 330 -13.55 13.16 20.58
CA ALA A 330 -14.02 14.01 19.48
C ALA A 330 -14.72 15.30 19.96
N ASP A 331 -14.68 15.63 21.26
CA ASP A 331 -15.37 16.77 21.89
C ASP A 331 -14.72 18.14 21.66
N LEU A 332 -14.01 18.31 20.54
CA LEU A 332 -13.54 19.61 20.08
C LEU A 332 -13.81 19.74 18.57
N VAL A 333 -15.08 19.73 18.21
CA VAL A 333 -15.59 20.35 16.97
C VAL A 333 -15.76 21.85 17.19
#